data_AF-G8TB40-F1
#
_entry.id   AF-G8TB40-F1
#
_cell.length_a   1.000
_cell.length_b   1.000
_cell.length_c   1.000
_cell.angle_alpha   90.00
_cell.angle_beta   90.00
_cell.angle_gamma   90.00
#
_symmetry.space_group_name_H-M   'P 1'
#
loop_
_entity.id
_entity.type
_entity.pdbx_description
1 polymer ?
#
loop_
_entity_poly.entity_id
_entity_poly.type
_entity_poly.pdbx_seq_one_letter_code
_entity_poly.pdbx_strand_id
1 'polypeptide(L)'
;MRYIYLILSLIFISSWSYSQRTRCTFPYTSIIIPDSIYSCQLLDTMRSIPFKDYNRRGKIPRFIKRALNCWTDCRFSIANRGRPANIGCSVSLFSFLIPDRELLYLGLSKNYLLLSYERGNYAVNSPVVLIRFEKRKIISVWFWQWFATNIKTREDLFQYLEFYTRVREDHPVF
;
A
#
# COMPACT_ATOMS: atom_id res chain seq x y z
N MET A 1 42.70 22.23 32.48
CA MET A 1 41.81 21.05 32.73
C MET A 1 40.29 21.33 32.61
N ARG A 2 39.82 22.57 32.44
CA ARG A 2 38.36 22.85 32.30
C ARG A 2 37.78 22.61 30.90
N TYR A 3 38.59 22.70 29.84
CA TYR A 3 38.10 22.56 28.45
C TYR A 3 37.99 21.10 27.96
N ILE A 4 38.65 20.15 28.64
CA ILE A 4 38.62 18.72 28.26
C ILE A 4 37.23 18.11 28.48
N TYR A 5 36.54 18.49 29.56
CA TYR A 5 35.18 18.03 29.84
C TYR A 5 34.14 18.58 28.85
N LEU A 6 34.31 19.83 28.38
CA LEU A 6 33.44 20.45 27.38
C LEU A 6 33.56 19.76 26.00
N ILE A 7 34.78 19.39 25.60
CA ILE A 7 35.03 18.67 24.34
C ILE A 7 34.47 17.23 24.41
N LEU A 8 34.66 16.53 25.55
CA LEU A 8 34.08 15.20 25.76
C LEU A 8 32.54 15.21 25.76
N SER A 9 31.90 16.27 26.27
CA SER A 9 30.44 16.40 26.22
C SER A 9 29.90 16.63 24.80
N LEU A 10 30.65 17.31 23.93
CA LEU A 10 30.21 17.57 22.55
C LEU A 10 30.29 16.31 21.66
N ILE A 11 31.25 15.42 21.92
CA ILE A 11 31.41 14.16 21.16
C ILE A 11 30.30 13.13 21.50
N PHE A 12 29.76 13.17 22.72
CA PHE A 12 28.65 12.30 23.13
C PHE A 12 27.30 12.68 22.51
N ILE A 13 27.11 13.93 22.09
CA ILE A 13 25.84 14.41 21.51
C ILE A 13 25.78 14.12 20.01
N SER A 14 26.92 14.01 19.32
CA SER A 14 26.95 13.79 17.87
C SER A 14 26.78 12.32 17.44
N SER A 15 26.82 11.36 18.34
CA SER A 15 26.73 9.92 18.01
C SER A 15 25.29 9.37 17.95
N TRP A 16 24.27 10.18 18.24
CA TRP A 16 22.88 9.73 18.31
C TRP A 16 22.01 10.08 17.09
N SER A 17 22.57 10.71 16.05
CA SER A 17 21.78 11.22 14.91
C SER A 17 22.06 10.55 13.57
N TYR A 18 22.44 9.27 13.56
CA TYR A 18 22.31 8.43 12.36
C TYR A 18 21.11 7.50 12.48
N SER A 19 19.91 8.07 12.35
CA SER A 19 18.79 7.29 11.81
C SER A 19 19.10 7.01 10.33
N GLN A 20 19.92 5.99 10.07
CA GLN A 20 19.95 5.39 8.75
C GLN A 20 18.57 4.79 8.53
N ARG A 21 17.65 5.54 7.89
CA ARG A 21 16.46 4.94 7.27
C ARG A 21 16.99 3.77 6.44
N THR A 22 16.73 2.55 6.89
CA THR A 22 17.01 1.34 6.10
C THR A 22 16.40 1.56 4.73
N ARG A 23 17.23 1.82 3.71
CA ARG A 23 16.75 1.97 2.34
C ARG A 23 16.03 0.69 2.01
N CYS A 24 14.72 0.77 1.78
CA CYS A 24 13.94 -0.38 1.37
C CYS A 24 14.47 -0.90 0.03
N THR A 25 15.28 -1.95 0.06
CA THR A 25 15.78 -2.64 -1.13
C THR A 25 14.96 -3.90 -1.37
N PHE A 26 13.62 -3.77 -1.46
CA PHE A 26 12.80 -4.86 -1.97
C PHE A 26 12.82 -4.81 -3.50
N PRO A 27 13.45 -5.79 -4.19
CA PRO A 27 13.60 -5.72 -5.63
C PRO A 27 12.24 -5.85 -6.32
N TYR A 28 11.94 -4.89 -7.19
CA TYR A 28 10.87 -4.94 -8.18
C TYR A 28 11.43 -4.41 -9.49
N THR A 29 10.91 -4.89 -10.62
CA THR A 29 11.38 -4.46 -11.94
C THR A 29 10.76 -3.11 -12.34
N SER A 30 9.49 -2.88 -11.97
CA SER A 30 8.80 -1.61 -12.21
C SER A 30 7.68 -1.32 -11.21
N ILE A 31 7.50 -0.04 -10.88
CA ILE A 31 6.26 0.52 -10.32
C ILE A 31 5.61 1.30 -11.45
N ILE A 32 4.35 0.98 -11.73
CA ILE A 32 3.58 1.60 -12.81
C ILE A 32 2.42 2.35 -12.16
N ILE A 33 2.37 3.65 -12.40
CA ILE A 33 1.20 4.49 -12.15
C ILE A 33 0.52 4.60 -13.51
N PRO A 34 -0.50 3.78 -13.79
CA PRO A 34 -1.05 3.71 -15.13
C PRO A 34 -1.73 5.04 -15.49
N ASP A 35 -1.49 5.54 -16.69
CA ASP A 35 -2.27 6.63 -17.31
C ASP A 35 -3.59 6.07 -17.87
N SER A 36 -4.41 6.88 -18.54
CA SER A 36 -5.72 6.43 -19.05
C SER A 36 -5.61 5.26 -20.04
N ILE A 37 -4.71 5.34 -21.02
CA ILE A 37 -4.58 4.34 -22.09
C ILE A 37 -4.05 3.01 -21.53
N TYR A 38 -2.99 3.05 -20.70
CA TYR A 38 -2.47 1.84 -20.06
C TYR A 38 -3.43 1.27 -19.01
N SER A 39 -4.33 2.08 -18.44
CA SER A 39 -5.34 1.60 -17.50
C SER A 39 -6.39 0.72 -18.18
N CYS A 40 -6.87 1.06 -19.39
CA CYS A 40 -7.87 0.25 -20.11
C CYS A 40 -7.36 -1.17 -20.43
N GLN A 41 -6.20 -1.27 -21.08
CA GLN A 41 -5.60 -2.58 -21.43
C GLN A 41 -5.27 -3.42 -20.19
N LEU A 42 -4.82 -2.76 -19.13
CA LEU A 42 -4.53 -3.41 -17.86
C LEU A 42 -5.82 -3.91 -17.19
N LEU A 43 -6.93 -3.18 -17.30
CA LEU A 43 -8.23 -3.61 -16.80
C LEU A 43 -8.73 -4.87 -17.49
N ASP A 44 -8.67 -4.93 -18.81
CA ASP A 44 -9.03 -6.12 -19.57
C ASP A 44 -8.15 -7.32 -19.19
N THR A 45 -6.85 -7.07 -19.05
CA THR A 45 -5.90 -8.09 -18.57
C THR A 45 -6.31 -8.58 -17.18
N MET A 46 -6.62 -7.66 -16.25
CA MET A 46 -7.03 -8.01 -14.89
C MET A 46 -8.34 -8.80 -14.85
N ARG A 47 -9.32 -8.48 -15.70
CA ARG A 47 -10.58 -9.21 -15.82
C ARG A 47 -10.37 -10.67 -16.25
N SER A 48 -9.35 -10.93 -17.07
CA SER A 48 -9.01 -12.28 -17.51
C SER A 48 -8.29 -13.13 -16.45
N ILE A 49 -7.74 -12.51 -15.40
CA ILE A 49 -7.01 -13.23 -14.36
C ILE A 49 -8.02 -13.98 -13.47
N PRO A 50 -7.84 -15.30 -13.26
CA PRO A 50 -8.72 -16.10 -12.40
C PRO A 50 -8.36 -15.85 -10.94
N PHE A 51 -8.78 -14.69 -10.41
CA PHE A 51 -8.67 -14.38 -9.00
C PHE A 51 -9.64 -15.24 -8.20
N LYS A 52 -9.12 -15.81 -7.12
CA LYS A 52 -9.93 -16.36 -6.03
C LYS A 52 -10.04 -15.32 -4.93
N ASP A 53 -11.26 -15.01 -4.53
CA ASP A 53 -11.53 -14.04 -3.47
C ASP A 53 -11.24 -14.65 -2.10
N TYR A 54 -10.49 -13.90 -1.29
CA TYR A 54 -10.12 -14.30 0.06
C TYR A 54 -10.62 -13.33 1.12
N ASN A 55 -10.57 -12.02 0.83
CA ASN A 55 -11.05 -10.93 1.71
C ASN A 55 -10.65 -11.07 3.19
N ARG A 56 -9.45 -11.61 3.44
CA ARG A 56 -8.89 -11.85 4.78
C ARG A 56 -7.41 -11.50 4.76
N ARG A 57 -6.97 -10.62 5.68
CA ARG A 57 -5.58 -10.14 5.76
C ARG A 57 -4.56 -11.27 5.89
N GLY A 58 -4.93 -12.36 6.59
CA GLY A 58 -4.06 -13.51 6.82
C GLY A 58 -3.75 -14.31 5.55
N LYS A 59 -4.43 -14.03 4.43
CA LYS A 59 -4.17 -14.65 3.13
C LYS A 59 -3.16 -13.89 2.28
N ILE A 60 -2.74 -12.69 2.69
CA ILE A 60 -1.65 -11.96 2.02
C ILE A 60 -0.36 -12.80 2.14
N PRO A 61 0.27 -13.23 1.03
CA PRO A 61 1.50 -14.00 1.07
C PRO A 61 2.61 -13.28 1.84
N ARG A 62 3.35 -14.02 2.68
CA ARG A 62 4.39 -13.43 3.55
C ARG A 62 5.43 -12.60 2.78
N PHE A 63 5.83 -13.02 1.58
CA PHE A 63 6.80 -12.27 0.78
C PHE A 63 6.24 -10.92 0.29
N ILE A 64 4.96 -10.87 -0.08
CA ILE A 64 4.26 -9.63 -0.43
C ILE A 64 4.08 -8.76 0.80
N LYS A 65 3.70 -9.35 1.94
CA LYS A 65 3.59 -8.61 3.21
C LYS A 65 4.92 -7.94 3.59
N ARG A 66 6.05 -8.63 3.42
CA ARG A 66 7.38 -8.06 3.62
C ARG A 66 7.66 -6.89 2.67
N ALA A 67 7.30 -7.02 1.39
CA ALA A 67 7.43 -5.94 0.42
C ALA A 67 6.60 -4.71 0.81
N LEU A 68 5.32 -4.91 1.15
CA LEU A 68 4.42 -3.86 1.61
C LEU A 68 4.95 -3.18 2.88
N ASN A 69 5.45 -3.96 3.85
CA ASN A 69 6.10 -3.40 5.03
C ASN A 69 7.29 -2.52 4.62
N CYS A 70 8.15 -3.02 3.72
CA CYS A 70 9.32 -2.30 3.25
C CYS A 70 8.95 -0.97 2.57
N TRP A 71 7.95 -0.96 1.68
CA TRP A 71 7.50 0.25 0.97
C TRP A 71 6.77 1.28 1.84
N THR A 72 6.48 0.95 3.09
CA THR A 72 5.74 1.81 4.03
C THR A 72 6.55 2.10 5.29
N ASP A 73 7.89 2.05 5.21
CA ASP A 73 8.80 2.24 6.33
C ASP A 73 8.51 1.30 7.52
N CYS A 74 8.29 0.01 7.22
CA CYS A 74 7.90 -1.03 8.18
C CYS A 74 6.53 -0.85 8.85
N ARG A 75 5.68 0.05 8.35
CA ARG A 75 4.38 0.39 8.97
C ARG A 75 3.17 -0.23 8.28
N PHE A 76 3.35 -1.14 7.31
CA PHE A 76 2.20 -1.75 6.66
C PHE A 76 1.44 -2.65 7.64
N SER A 77 0.38 -2.11 8.23
CA SER A 77 -0.57 -2.83 9.06
C SER A 77 -1.95 -2.74 8.40
N ILE A 78 -2.75 -3.79 8.55
CA ILE A 78 -4.08 -3.85 7.93
C ILE A 78 -5.02 -4.70 8.79
N ALA A 79 -6.23 -4.22 9.01
CA ALA A 79 -7.32 -4.93 9.67
C ALA A 79 -8.12 -5.76 8.65
N ASN A 80 -8.86 -6.76 9.11
CA ASN A 80 -9.91 -7.34 8.26
C ASN A 80 -11.06 -6.32 8.14
N ARG A 81 -11.86 -6.44 7.09
CA ARG A 81 -13.07 -5.64 6.92
C ARG A 81 -13.96 -5.68 8.17
N GLY A 82 -14.54 -4.53 8.53
CA GLY A 82 -15.43 -4.35 9.67
C GLY A 82 -14.74 -4.49 11.03
N ARG A 83 -13.41 -4.56 11.07
CA ARG A 83 -12.63 -4.56 12.31
C ARG A 83 -12.03 -3.18 12.52
N PRO A 84 -11.79 -2.77 13.79
CA PRO A 84 -11.21 -1.47 14.08
C PRO A 84 -9.93 -1.20 13.30
N ALA A 85 -9.90 -0.04 12.63
CA ALA A 85 -8.77 0.49 11.90
C ALA A 85 -8.70 2.01 12.14
N ASN A 86 -7.50 2.57 12.18
CA ASN A 86 -7.27 3.99 12.40
C ASN A 86 -7.33 4.76 11.08
N ILE A 87 -8.54 5.08 10.61
CA ILE A 87 -8.82 5.63 9.27
C ILE A 87 -9.33 7.08 9.32
N GLY A 88 -9.54 7.68 10.50
CA GLY A 88 -10.08 9.04 10.66
C GLY A 88 -9.11 10.06 11.25
N CYS A 89 -9.55 11.32 11.35
CA CYS A 89 -8.81 12.44 11.94
C CYS A 89 -8.63 12.34 13.47
N SER A 90 -9.38 11.45 14.13
CA SER A 90 -9.35 11.30 15.58
C SER A 90 -8.26 10.32 15.98
N VAL A 91 -7.10 10.85 16.37
CA VAL A 91 -6.01 10.05 16.94
C VAL A 91 -6.49 9.48 18.28
N SER A 92 -6.90 8.21 18.27
CA SER A 92 -7.14 7.47 19.52
C SER A 92 -5.86 7.44 20.35
N LEU A 93 -5.98 7.61 21.68
CA LEU A 93 -4.89 7.40 22.65
C LEU A 93 -4.25 6.01 22.54
N PHE A 94 -4.95 5.04 21.93
CA PHE A 94 -4.48 3.68 21.64
C PHE A 94 -4.20 3.43 20.15
N SER A 95 -4.00 4.50 19.36
CA SER A 95 -3.77 4.42 17.90
C SER A 95 -2.58 3.54 17.50
N PHE A 96 -1.62 3.31 18.40
CA PHE A 96 -0.48 2.42 18.18
C PHE A 96 -0.84 0.91 18.20
N LEU A 97 -1.99 0.53 18.77
CA LEU A 97 -2.44 -0.88 18.85
C LEU A 97 -3.36 -1.28 17.70
N ILE A 98 -3.85 -0.32 16.92
CA ILE A 98 -4.88 -0.53 15.89
C ILE A 98 -4.23 -0.37 14.51
N PRO A 99 -4.52 -1.25 13.53
CA PRO A 99 -3.98 -1.08 12.20
C PRO A 99 -4.39 0.23 11.53
N ASP A 100 -3.50 0.82 10.73
CA ASP A 100 -3.69 2.07 9.97
C ASP A 100 -4.41 1.88 8.62
N ARG A 101 -4.88 0.66 8.34
CA ARG A 101 -5.60 0.31 7.11
C ARG A 101 -6.70 -0.68 7.39
N GLU A 102 -7.77 -0.64 6.60
CA GLU A 102 -8.83 -1.64 6.58
C GLU A 102 -8.85 -2.35 5.23
N LEU A 103 -8.93 -3.68 5.24
CA LEU A 103 -9.05 -4.45 4.01
C LEU A 103 -10.43 -4.28 3.38
N LEU A 104 -10.47 -3.81 2.13
CA LEU A 104 -11.69 -3.76 1.32
C LEU A 104 -11.87 -5.01 0.47
N TYR A 105 -10.81 -5.39 -0.26
CA TYR A 105 -10.80 -6.54 -1.16
C TYR A 105 -9.42 -7.21 -1.21
N LEU A 106 -9.39 -8.55 -1.28
CA LEU A 106 -8.21 -9.35 -1.55
C LEU A 106 -8.54 -10.52 -2.47
N GLY A 107 -7.98 -10.49 -3.68
CA GLY A 107 -7.98 -11.58 -4.65
C GLY A 107 -6.57 -12.12 -4.87
N LEU A 108 -6.44 -13.44 -4.99
CA LEU A 108 -5.17 -14.08 -5.37
C LEU A 108 -5.35 -14.97 -6.59
N SER A 109 -4.33 -14.98 -7.45
CA SER A 109 -4.15 -15.98 -8.50
C SER A 109 -2.76 -16.60 -8.38
N LYS A 110 -2.39 -17.48 -9.31
CA LYS A 110 -1.09 -18.18 -9.30
C LYS A 110 0.10 -17.21 -9.24
N ASN A 111 0.02 -16.12 -10.02
CA ASN A 111 1.11 -15.14 -10.20
C ASN A 111 0.67 -13.69 -9.90
N TYR A 112 -0.51 -13.49 -9.31
CA TYR A 112 -1.06 -12.17 -9.08
C TYR A 112 -1.71 -12.04 -7.71
N LEU A 113 -1.63 -10.84 -7.14
CA LEU A 113 -2.40 -10.41 -5.99
C LEU A 113 -3.07 -9.08 -6.34
N LEU A 114 -4.37 -9.01 -6.10
CA LEU A 114 -5.16 -7.78 -6.21
C LEU A 114 -5.66 -7.42 -4.82
N LEU A 115 -5.33 -6.22 -4.38
CA LEU A 115 -5.57 -5.75 -3.03
C LEU A 115 -6.15 -4.33 -3.08
N SER A 116 -7.27 -4.12 -2.40
CA SER A 116 -7.78 -2.79 -2.10
C SER A 116 -7.93 -2.65 -0.59
N TYR A 117 -7.59 -1.48 -0.07
CA TYR A 117 -7.73 -1.16 1.35
C TYR A 117 -8.08 0.30 1.55
N GLU A 118 -8.81 0.61 2.61
CA GLU A 118 -8.97 1.97 3.09
C GLU A 118 -7.80 2.33 4.00
N ARG A 119 -7.37 3.58 3.94
CA ARG A 119 -6.45 4.19 4.89
C ARG A 119 -6.79 5.66 5.03
N GLY A 120 -6.50 6.26 6.17
CA GLY A 120 -6.73 7.68 6.35
C GLY A 120 -5.80 8.30 7.36
N ASN A 121 -5.83 9.63 7.39
CA ASN A 121 -5.30 10.44 8.47
C ASN A 121 -6.05 11.78 8.44
N TYR A 122 -5.81 12.58 7.39
CA TYR A 122 -6.56 13.83 7.10
C TYR A 122 -7.68 13.65 6.07
N ALA A 123 -7.57 12.63 5.21
CA ALA A 123 -8.61 12.21 4.28
C ALA A 123 -8.56 10.69 4.12
N VAL A 124 -9.71 10.05 3.96
CA VAL A 124 -9.82 8.60 3.73
C VAL A 124 -9.57 8.33 2.26
N ASN A 125 -8.58 7.51 1.91
CA ASN A 125 -8.42 7.01 0.56
C ASN A 125 -8.42 5.48 0.53
N SER A 126 -8.66 4.94 -0.66
CA SER A 126 -8.88 3.52 -0.90
C SER A 126 -8.00 3.00 -2.03
N PRO A 127 -6.68 2.90 -1.82
CA PRO A 127 -5.78 2.50 -2.88
C PRO A 127 -6.08 1.09 -3.39
N VAL A 128 -5.90 0.89 -4.69
CA VAL A 128 -5.91 -0.43 -5.33
C VAL A 128 -4.49 -0.76 -5.75
N VAL A 129 -4.06 -1.98 -5.45
CA VAL A 129 -2.72 -2.49 -5.75
C VAL A 129 -2.86 -3.82 -6.47
N LEU A 130 -2.32 -3.89 -7.68
CA LEU A 130 -2.07 -5.15 -8.38
C LEU A 130 -0.58 -5.47 -8.28
N ILE A 131 -0.26 -6.70 -7.89
CA ILE A 131 1.12 -7.17 -7.79
C ILE A 131 1.26 -8.42 -8.63
N ARG A 132 2.12 -8.39 -9.64
CA ARG A 132 2.58 -9.58 -10.37
C ARG A 132 3.82 -10.14 -9.70
N PHE A 133 3.86 -11.45 -9.53
CA PHE A 133 4.98 -12.13 -8.94
C PHE A 133 5.23 -13.50 -9.57
N GLU A 134 6.48 -13.94 -9.53
CA GLU A 134 6.91 -15.25 -10.00
C GLU A 134 7.92 -15.83 -9.01
N LYS A 135 7.75 -17.10 -8.60
CA LYS A 135 8.63 -17.78 -7.64
C LYS A 135 8.94 -16.92 -6.39
N ARG A 136 7.93 -16.21 -5.87
CA ARG A 136 8.02 -15.29 -4.71
C ARG A 136 8.86 -14.02 -4.93
N LYS A 137 9.21 -13.69 -6.17
CA LYS A 137 9.80 -12.41 -6.57
C LYS A 137 8.72 -11.51 -7.12
N ILE A 138 8.67 -10.26 -6.68
CA ILE A 138 7.76 -9.27 -7.24
C ILE A 138 8.36 -8.79 -8.56
N ILE A 139 7.57 -8.89 -9.63
CA ILE A 139 8.00 -8.50 -10.97
C ILE A 139 7.54 -7.07 -11.24
N SER A 140 6.26 -6.79 -10.99
CA SER A 140 5.68 -5.47 -11.22
C SER A 140 4.59 -5.16 -10.22
N VAL A 141 4.43 -3.87 -9.96
CA VAL A 141 3.41 -3.31 -9.06
C VAL A 141 2.67 -2.23 -9.81
N TRP A 142 1.36 -2.34 -9.85
CA TRP A 142 0.47 -1.27 -10.33
C TRP A 142 -0.30 -0.72 -9.16
N PHE A 143 -0.36 0.60 -9.10
CA PHE A 143 -0.91 1.32 -7.96
C PHE A 143 -1.87 2.41 -8.44
N TRP A 144 -3.11 2.37 -7.93
CA TRP A 144 -4.11 3.41 -8.12
C TRP A 144 -4.43 4.00 -6.74
N GLN A 145 -4.37 5.33 -6.61
CA GLN A 145 -4.65 6.02 -5.35
C GLN A 145 -5.88 6.91 -5.50
N TRP A 146 -7.04 6.51 -4.95
CA TRP A 146 -8.24 7.35 -5.00
C TRP A 146 -9.26 7.04 -3.90
N PHE A 147 -10.34 7.84 -3.84
CA PHE A 147 -11.36 7.90 -2.79
C PHE A 147 -12.53 6.93 -3.00
N ALA A 148 -12.28 5.68 -3.42
CA ALA A 148 -13.35 4.70 -3.58
C ALA A 148 -14.00 4.39 -2.22
N THR A 149 -15.29 4.60 -2.06
CA THR A 149 -16.00 4.06 -0.91
C THR A 149 -16.68 2.75 -1.32
N ASN A 150 -16.78 1.79 -0.39
CA ASN A 150 -17.60 0.58 -0.52
C ASN A 150 -17.18 -0.54 -1.48
N ILE A 151 -15.92 -0.66 -1.91
CA ILE A 151 -15.46 -1.85 -2.68
C ILE A 151 -15.63 -3.11 -1.83
N LYS A 152 -16.48 -4.08 -2.20
CA LYS A 152 -16.67 -5.36 -1.48
C LYS A 152 -16.36 -6.59 -2.32
N THR A 153 -16.71 -6.51 -3.59
CA THR A 153 -16.54 -7.58 -4.56
C THR A 153 -15.46 -7.23 -5.56
N ARG A 154 -15.06 -8.22 -6.34
CA ARG A 154 -14.19 -8.03 -7.50
C ARG A 154 -14.87 -7.13 -8.53
N GLU A 155 -16.17 -7.29 -8.72
CA GLU A 155 -16.99 -6.53 -9.64
C GLU A 155 -17.07 -5.06 -9.24
N ASP A 156 -17.25 -4.75 -7.94
CA ASP A 156 -17.22 -3.38 -7.42
C ASP A 156 -15.88 -2.71 -7.72
N LEU A 157 -14.79 -3.45 -7.53
CA LEU A 157 -13.42 -2.97 -7.80
C LEU A 157 -13.24 -2.65 -9.29
N PHE A 158 -13.70 -3.52 -10.19
CA PHE A 158 -13.58 -3.29 -11.62
C PHE A 158 -14.45 -2.14 -12.11
N GLN A 159 -15.70 -2.05 -11.66
CA GLN A 159 -16.58 -0.92 -11.96
C GLN A 159 -15.93 0.40 -11.53
N TYR A 160 -15.29 0.40 -10.35
CA TYR A 160 -14.58 1.55 -9.84
C TYR A 160 -13.38 1.94 -10.72
N LEU A 161 -12.53 0.98 -11.09
CA LEU A 161 -11.37 1.26 -11.92
C LEU A 161 -11.77 1.71 -13.34
N GLU A 162 -12.86 1.18 -13.90
CA GLU A 162 -13.40 1.60 -15.19
C GLU A 162 -13.90 3.04 -15.17
N PHE A 163 -14.71 3.39 -14.15
CA PHE A 163 -15.15 4.77 -13.94
C PHE A 163 -13.95 5.71 -13.85
N TYR A 164 -12.95 5.34 -13.05
CA TYR A 164 -11.75 6.15 -12.89
C TYR A 164 -10.97 6.34 -14.19
N THR A 165 -10.80 5.26 -14.95
CA THR A 165 -10.06 5.30 -16.22
C THR A 165 -10.71 6.25 -17.22
N ARG A 166 -12.06 6.23 -17.32
CA ARG A 166 -12.82 7.12 -18.22
C ARG A 166 -12.73 8.59 -17.80
N VAL A 167 -12.93 8.89 -16.52
CA VAL A 167 -12.87 10.29 -16.02
C VAL A 167 -11.51 10.93 -16.30
N ARG A 168 -10.43 10.15 -16.27
CA ARG A 168 -9.08 10.64 -16.56
C ARG A 168 -8.83 10.89 -18.05
N GLU A 169 -9.53 10.19 -18.95
CA GLU A 169 -9.52 10.50 -20.38
C GLU A 169 -10.16 11.87 -20.64
N ASP A 170 -11.26 12.16 -19.96
CA ASP A 170 -12.01 13.42 -20.14
C ASP A 170 -11.30 14.63 -19.50
N HIS A 171 -10.53 14.41 -18.43
CA HIS A 171 -9.83 15.46 -17.67
C HIS A 171 -8.40 15.04 -17.29
N PRO A 172 -7.41 15.15 -18.20
CA PRO A 172 -6.02 14.87 -17.88
C PRO A 172 -5.50 15.91 -16.87
N VAL A 173 -5.32 15.50 -15.61
CA VAL A 173 -4.62 16.30 -14.60
C VAL A 173 -3.12 16.19 -14.91
N PHE A 174 -2.54 17.28 -15.40
CA PHE A 174 -1.11 17.49 -15.62
C PHE A 174 -0.38 17.77 -14.30
#